data_AF-A0A5K7YLG7-F1
#
_entry.id   AF-A0A5K7YLG7-F1
#
_cell.length_a   1.000
_cell.length_b   1.000
_cell.length_c   1.000
_cell.angle_alpha   90.00
_cell.angle_beta   90.00
_cell.angle_gamma   90.00
#
_symmetry.space_group_name_H-M   'P 1'
#
loop_
_entity.id
_entity.type
_entity.pdbx_description
1 polymer ?
#
loop_
_entity_poly.entity_id
_entity_poly.type
_entity_poly.pdbx_seq_one_letter_code
_entity_poly.pdbx_strand_id
1 'polypeptide(L)' 'MSQSKCPVCNCKQFHVKNPDDEYDVYEFECREGEICFEEDLDDEECPVVADDTETYCNACAWHDKFAKIKK' A
#
# COMPACT_ATOMS: atom_id res chain seq x y z
N MET A 1 -16.15 5.20 -7.08
CA MET A 1 -14.93 5.24 -7.92
C MET A 1 -13.92 6.27 -7.39
N SER A 2 -13.69 6.31 -6.08
CA SER A 2 -12.58 7.09 -5.48
C SER A 2 -11.40 6.13 -5.34
N GLN A 3 -10.38 6.28 -6.17
CA GLN A 3 -9.13 5.53 -6.04
C GLN A 3 -8.14 6.39 -5.28
N SER A 4 -7.48 5.80 -4.29
CA SER A 4 -6.43 6.44 -3.53
C SER A 4 -5.20 6.53 -4.41
N LYS A 5 -4.74 7.76 -4.67
CA LYS A 5 -3.63 8.02 -5.58
C LYS A 5 -2.52 8.73 -4.83
N CYS A 6 -1.29 8.50 -5.24
CA CYS A 6 -0.14 9.21 -4.72
C CYS A 6 -0.33 10.71 -5.00
N PRO A 7 -0.22 11.58 -3.98
CA PRO A 7 -0.37 13.03 -4.17
C PRO A 7 0.76 13.66 -4.98
N VAL A 8 1.87 12.94 -5.20
CA VAL A 8 3.05 13.42 -5.94
C VAL A 8 2.98 13.06 -7.43
N CYS A 9 2.73 11.79 -7.76
CA CYS A 9 2.78 11.30 -9.13
C CYS A 9 1.44 10.77 -9.67
N ASN A 10 0.36 10.79 -8.88
CA ASN A 10 -0.95 10.21 -9.19
C ASN A 10 -0.95 8.69 -9.47
N CYS A 11 0.11 7.96 -9.12
CA CYS A 11 0.14 6.51 -9.20
C CYS A 11 -0.83 5.87 -8.18
N LYS A 12 -1.33 4.68 -8.48
CA LYS A 12 -2.29 3.93 -7.65
C LYS A 12 -1.70 2.67 -7.04
N GLN A 13 -0.49 2.31 -7.46
CA GLN A 13 0.28 1.19 -6.96
C GLN A 13 1.22 1.66 -5.86
N PHE A 14 1.17 0.95 -4.75
CA PHE A 14 1.94 1.18 -3.56
C PHE A 14 2.54 -0.14 -3.08
N HIS A 15 3.54 -0.05 -2.20
CA HIS A 15 4.08 -1.21 -1.52
C HIS A 15 4.34 -0.90 -0.04
N VAL A 16 4.26 -1.92 0.80
CA VAL A 16 4.63 -1.85 2.22
C VAL A 16 5.69 -2.89 2.52
N LYS A 17 6.57 -2.61 3.46
CA LYS A 17 7.55 -3.58 3.96
C LYS A 17 6.93 -4.43 5.06
N ASN A 18 7.22 -5.71 5.08
CA ASN A 18 6.77 -6.57 6.17
C ASN A 18 7.54 -6.22 7.46
N PRO A 19 6.88 -5.95 8.58
CA PRO A 19 7.56 -5.75 9.86
C PRO A 19 8.26 -7.02 10.37
N ASP A 20 7.79 -8.21 9.98
CA ASP A 20 8.39 -9.49 10.39
C ASP A 20 9.55 -9.91 9.46
N ASP A 21 9.56 -9.46 8.21
CA ASP A 21 10.65 -9.69 7.25
C ASP A 21 10.94 -8.45 6.40
N GLU A 22 12.07 -7.80 6.66
CA GLU A 22 12.46 -6.56 5.99
C GLU A 22 12.80 -6.72 4.49
N TYR A 23 12.96 -7.95 4.02
CA TYR A 23 13.20 -8.27 2.61
C TYR A 23 11.90 -8.49 1.84
N ASP A 24 10.80 -8.78 2.54
CA ASP A 24 9.49 -8.94 1.93
C ASP A 24 8.75 -7.61 1.83
N VAL A 25 8.30 -7.32 0.62
CA VAL A 25 7.48 -6.16 0.31
C VAL A 25 6.20 -6.60 -0.37
N TYR A 26 5.11 -6.02 0.07
CA TYR A 26 3.79 -6.36 -0.42
C TYR A 26 3.28 -5.23 -1.28
N GLU A 27 3.12 -5.51 -2.57
CA GLU A 27 2.56 -4.58 -3.54
C GLU A 27 1.03 -4.62 -3.52
N PHE A 28 0.42 -3.45 -3.45
CA PHE A 28 -1.02 -3.32 -3.44
C PHE A 28 -1.51 -2.04 -4.11
N GLU A 29 -2.76 -2.10 -4.52
CA GLU A 29 -3.51 -0.96 -4.99
C GLU A 29 -4.59 -0.59 -3.97
N CYS A 30 -4.85 0.71 -3.80
CA CYS A 30 -5.93 1.15 -2.93
C CYS A 30 -7.14 1.59 -3.75
N ARG A 31 -8.16 0.72 -3.78
CA ARG A 31 -9.41 0.87 -4.52
C ARG A 31 -10.54 1.14 -3.53
N GLU A 32 -11.13 2.33 -3.57
CA GLU A 32 -12.29 2.70 -2.74
C GLU A 32 -12.05 2.64 -1.22
N GLY A 33 -10.81 2.89 -0.78
CA GLY A 33 -10.42 2.82 0.63
C GLY A 33 -10.07 1.41 1.10
N GLU A 34 -10.20 0.42 0.22
CA GLU A 34 -9.80 -0.96 0.46
C GLU A 34 -8.45 -1.23 -0.21
N ILE A 35 -7.67 -2.10 0.43
CA ILE A 35 -6.37 -2.54 -0.07
C ILE A 35 -6.61 -3.79 -0.89
N CYS A 36 -6.19 -3.75 -2.14
CA CYS A 36 -6.19 -4.90 -3.04
C CYS A 36 -4.73 -5.24 -3.32
N PHE A 37 -4.20 -6.28 -2.65
CA PHE A 37 -2.90 -6.85 -3.00
C PHE A 37 -2.98 -7.47 -4.40
N GLU A 38 -1.93 -7.29 -5.20
CA GLU A 38 -1.90 -7.84 -6.57
C GLU A 38 -1.53 -9.32 -6.60
N GLU A 39 -0.87 -9.84 -5.56
CA GLU A 39 -0.48 -11.24 -5.48
C GLU A 39 -1.54 -12.09 -4.78
N ASP A 40 -1.69 -13.33 -5.24
CA ASP A 40 -2.51 -14.43 -4.69
C ASP A 40 -1.92 -14.91 -3.33
N LEU A 41 -1.52 -13.94 -2.50
CA LEU A 41 -1.08 -14.18 -1.15
C LEU A 41 -2.30 -14.61 -0.37
N ASP A 42 -2.23 -15.78 0.25
CA ASP A 42 -3.22 -16.21 1.23
C ASP A 42 -3.45 -15.06 2.23
N ASP A 43 -4.71 -14.79 2.61
CA ASP A 43 -5.07 -13.76 3.59
C ASP A 43 -4.25 -13.89 4.91
N GLU A 44 -3.69 -15.07 5.20
CA GLU A 44 -2.80 -15.34 6.33
C GLU A 44 -1.37 -14.77 6.16
N GLU A 45 -0.90 -14.57 4.93
CA GLU A 45 0.42 -13.98 4.62
C GLU A 45 0.34 -12.49 4.28
N CYS A 46 -0.86 -11.95 4.04
CA CYS A 46 -1.05 -10.52 3.83
C CYS A 46 -0.79 -9.74 5.14
N PRO A 47 0.17 -8.81 5.17
CA PRO A 47 0.42 -8.02 6.36
C PRO A 47 -0.78 -7.13 6.66
N VAL A 48 -1.07 -6.94 7.94
CA VAL A 48 -2.13 -6.03 8.38
C VAL A 48 -1.69 -4.59 8.10
N VAL A 49 -2.18 -4.03 6.99
CA VAL A 49 -1.94 -2.63 6.65
C VAL A 49 -2.97 -1.75 7.38
N ALA A 50 -2.50 -1.13 8.45
CA ALA A 50 -3.25 -0.16 9.25
C ALA A 50 -3.01 1.27 8.75
N ASP A 51 -3.81 2.21 9.28
CA ASP A 51 -3.67 3.64 9.01
C ASP A 51 -2.25 4.18 9.31
N ASP A 52 -1.54 3.58 10.28
CA ASP A 52 -0.18 3.97 10.66
C ASP A 52 0.92 3.28 9.83
N THR A 53 0.56 2.30 9.00
CA THR A 53 1.52 1.49 8.23
C THR A 53 2.22 2.35 7.18
N GLU A 54 3.55 2.19 7.13
CA GLU A 54 4.41 2.97 6.23
C GLU A 54 4.29 2.45 4.79
N THR A 55 3.67 3.27 3.94
CA THR A 55 3.33 2.95 2.57
C THR A 55 4.22 3.72 1.61
N TYR A 56 4.77 3.03 0.63
CA TYR A 56 5.69 3.56 -0.35
C TYR A 56 5.03 3.57 -1.73
N CYS A 57 5.27 4.61 -2.53
CA CYS A 57 4.77 4.66 -3.89
C CYS A 57 5.68 3.84 -4.81
N ASN A 58 5.08 3.04 -5.70
CA ASN A 58 5.86 2.25 -6.66
C ASN A 58 6.44 3.12 -7.80
N ALA A 59 5.81 4.25 -8.11
CA ALA A 59 6.22 5.11 -9.23
C ALA A 59 7.13 6.29 -8.85
N CYS A 60 7.25 6.66 -7.57
CA CYS A 60 8.07 7.79 -7.14
C CYS A 60 8.61 7.60 -5.71
N ALA A 61 9.53 8.46 -5.28
CA ALA A 61 10.13 8.41 -3.94
C ALA A 61 9.18 8.88 -2.80
N TRP A 62 7.87 8.96 -3.05
CA TRP A 62 6.91 9.30 -2.01
C TRP A 62 6.69 8.09 -1.10
N HIS A 63 6.80 8.30 0.20
CA HIS A 63 6.42 7.34 1.21
C HIS A 63 5.80 8.10 2.38
N ASP A 64 4.68 7.61 2.90
CA ASP A 64 4.01 8.18 4.06
C ASP A 64 3.07 7.12 4.65
N LYS A 65 2.34 7.46 5.71
CA LYS A 65 1.39 6.55 6.33
C LYS A 65 0.20 6.27 5.41
N PHE A 66 -0.33 5.05 5.44
CA PHE A 66 -1.50 4.66 4.64
C PHE A 66 -2.70 5.61 4.86
N ALA A 67 -2.87 6.13 6.08
CA ALA A 67 -3.87 7.15 6.42
C ALA A 67 -3.85 8.40 5.52
N LYS A 68 -2.71 8.73 4.89
CA LYS A 68 -2.62 9.89 3.97
C LYS A 68 -3.33 9.67 2.65
N ILE A 69 -3.33 8.42 2.18
CA ILE A 69 -3.92 8.06 0.89
C ILE A 69 -5.32 7.46 1.04
N LYS A 70 -5.63 6.85 2.19
CA LYS A 70 -6.97 6.38 2.55
C LYS A 70 -7.94 7.57 2.63
N LYS A 71 -8.87 7.67 1.69
CA LYS A 71 -9.90 8.72 1.59
C LYS A 71 -11.29 8.15 1.41
#